data_AF-A0A5F1Y6Q2-F1
#
_entry.id   AF-A0A5F1Y6Q2-F1
#
_cell.length_a   1.000
_cell.length_b   1.000
_cell.length_c   1.000
_cell.angle_alpha   90.00
_cell.angle_beta   90.00
_cell.angle_gamma   90.00
#
_symmetry.space_group_name_H-M   'P 1'
#
loop_
_entity.id
_entity.type
_entity.pdbx_description
1 polymer ?
#
loop_
_entity_poly.entity_id
_entity_poly.type
_entity_poly.pdbx_seq_one_letter_code
_entity_poly.pdbx_strand_id
1 'polypeptide(L)'
;MNIKKMALMGLIILAIQCGSKSGDGSKDALTLLALAGQGQSPGISGIYASVIGGGGGGGGGAGALTSSGVSSPFQLLEQTYPCKKGGTFEIKGDVEIVALTTIVYNGVNQIYNSCSRTMPVLGTGTTSSVDMTINGTILMDGESTTTVDPDSTLQNPKFTMNQVARLRSSSYTVNGFTYPTFDLTFTRTNSKVSIENMGDIEKATISVSETVLVVGTIGEEVVNSTFTYSAKYDAF
;
A
#
# COMPACT_ATOMS: atom_id res chain seq x y z
N MET A 1 -53.63 -22.45 -15.17
CA MET A 1 -52.66 -21.87 -16.13
C MET A 1 -51.42 -21.46 -15.36
N ASN A 2 -50.31 -22.16 -15.55
CA ASN A 2 -48.99 -21.82 -15.00
C ASN A 2 -48.44 -20.59 -15.73
N ILE A 3 -47.69 -19.72 -15.04
CA ILE A 3 -46.40 -19.15 -15.46
C ILE A 3 -45.78 -18.47 -14.22
N LYS A 4 -44.75 -19.11 -13.68
CA LYS A 4 -43.74 -18.52 -12.81
C LYS A 4 -42.65 -17.91 -13.73
N LYS A 5 -41.95 -16.90 -13.20
CA LYS A 5 -40.59 -16.41 -13.57
C LYS A 5 -40.50 -15.24 -14.56
N MET A 6 -40.06 -14.11 -14.00
CA MET A 6 -39.00 -13.20 -14.47
C MET A 6 -38.33 -13.54 -15.83
N ALA A 7 -38.30 -12.55 -16.71
CA ALA A 7 -37.19 -12.26 -17.64
C ALA A 7 -37.38 -10.80 -18.12
N LEU A 8 -36.45 -9.91 -17.79
CA LEU A 8 -35.34 -9.54 -18.68
C LEU A 8 -35.84 -8.64 -19.84
N MET A 9 -35.95 -7.34 -19.60
CA MET A 9 -36.16 -6.36 -20.67
C MET A 9 -35.53 -5.03 -20.24
N GLY A 10 -34.45 -4.65 -20.90
CA GLY A 10 -33.81 -3.35 -20.68
C GLY A 10 -32.32 -3.28 -21.01
N LEU A 11 -31.85 -4.04 -22.00
CA LEU A 11 -30.56 -3.78 -22.63
C LEU A 11 -30.78 -2.79 -23.79
N ILE A 12 -29.86 -1.83 -23.91
CA ILE A 12 -29.51 -1.04 -25.12
C ILE A 12 -30.22 0.32 -25.29
N ILE A 13 -29.52 1.38 -24.86
CA ILE A 13 -29.31 2.60 -25.66
C ILE A 13 -27.78 2.81 -25.67
N LEU A 14 -27.09 2.19 -26.62
CA LEU A 14 -26.57 2.78 -27.86
C LEU A 14 -25.57 3.93 -27.66
N ALA A 15 -24.33 3.57 -27.96
CA ALA A 15 -23.20 4.43 -28.21
C ALA A 15 -23.41 5.31 -29.46
N ILE A 16 -22.97 6.57 -29.36
CA ILE A 16 -22.51 7.40 -30.48
C ILE A 16 -21.20 8.03 -29.98
N GLN A 17 -20.07 7.38 -30.25
CA GLN A 17 -19.08 7.82 -31.24
C GLN A 17 -18.53 9.22 -31.01
N CYS A 18 -17.35 9.27 -30.38
CA CYS A 18 -16.29 10.15 -30.86
C CYS A 18 -15.02 9.32 -30.97
N GLY A 19 -14.55 9.12 -32.21
CA GLY A 19 -13.31 8.44 -32.50
C GLY A 19 -12.14 9.38 -32.27
N SER A 20 -11.19 8.96 -31.43
CA SER A 20 -9.78 9.22 -31.68
C SER A 20 -8.97 8.06 -31.09
N LYS A 21 -7.97 7.68 -31.87
CA LYS A 21 -7.16 6.48 -31.72
C LYS A 21 -5.96 6.83 -30.83
N SER A 22 -5.96 6.40 -29.57
CA SER A 22 -4.77 6.42 -28.70
C SER A 22 -5.02 5.75 -27.34
N GLY A 23 -4.30 4.66 -27.08
CA GLY A 23 -3.84 4.22 -25.74
C GLY A 23 -4.89 3.73 -24.74
N ASP A 24 -5.01 2.41 -24.61
CA ASP A 24 -5.88 1.67 -23.67
C ASP A 24 -5.40 1.71 -22.19
N GLY A 25 -5.04 2.89 -21.67
CA GLY A 25 -4.50 3.04 -20.30
C GLY A 25 -5.33 3.93 -19.35
N SER A 26 -6.37 4.60 -19.84
CA SER A 26 -7.01 5.71 -19.11
C SER A 26 -8.32 5.35 -18.39
N LYS A 27 -8.85 4.13 -18.57
CA LYS A 27 -10.18 3.77 -18.04
C LYS A 27 -10.15 3.19 -16.63
N ASP A 28 -9.02 2.67 -16.16
CA ASP A 28 -8.93 1.98 -14.87
C ASP A 28 -8.62 2.92 -13.69
N ALA A 29 -7.94 4.04 -13.93
CA ALA A 29 -7.63 5.03 -12.89
C ALA A 29 -8.82 5.96 -12.58
N LEU A 30 -9.68 6.24 -13.56
CA LEU A 30 -10.89 7.05 -13.39
C LEU A 30 -12.03 6.28 -12.74
N THR A 31 -12.09 4.96 -12.92
CA THR A 31 -12.97 4.11 -12.12
C THR A 31 -12.53 4.14 -10.64
N LEU A 32 -11.24 4.02 -10.31
CA LEU A 32 -10.72 4.04 -8.92
C LEU A 32 -11.15 5.24 -8.05
N LEU A 33 -11.36 6.41 -8.64
CA LEU A 33 -11.83 7.61 -7.92
C LEU A 33 -13.36 7.65 -7.71
N ALA A 34 -14.13 6.98 -8.58
CA ALA A 34 -15.58 6.81 -8.40
C ALA A 34 -15.94 5.66 -7.43
N LEU A 35 -14.95 4.83 -7.06
CA LEU A 35 -15.10 3.59 -6.29
C LEU A 35 -15.22 3.78 -4.77
N ALA A 36 -14.77 4.91 -4.22
CA ALA A 36 -14.72 5.17 -2.79
C ALA A 36 -16.10 5.24 -2.08
N GLY A 37 -17.21 5.19 -2.83
CA GLY A 37 -18.57 5.20 -2.30
C GLY A 37 -19.48 4.04 -2.72
N GLN A 38 -19.04 3.06 -3.53
CA GLN A 38 -19.95 2.11 -4.21
C GLN A 38 -19.61 0.61 -4.11
N GLY A 39 -18.70 0.17 -3.22
CA GLY A 39 -18.50 -1.26 -2.93
C GLY A 39 -17.89 -2.08 -4.07
N GLN A 40 -17.16 -1.43 -4.99
CA GLN A 40 -16.41 -2.07 -6.05
C GLN A 40 -14.91 -2.13 -5.66
N SER A 41 -14.15 -3.05 -6.29
CA SER A 41 -12.76 -3.40 -5.92
C SER A 41 -11.81 -2.19 -5.82
N PRO A 42 -11.06 -2.03 -4.70
CA PRO A 42 -10.01 -1.00 -4.58
C PRO A 42 -8.77 -1.26 -5.45
N GLY A 43 -8.79 -2.30 -6.29
CA GLY A 43 -7.73 -2.62 -7.26
C GLY A 43 -6.38 -2.88 -6.62
N ILE A 44 -5.29 -2.69 -7.39
CA ILE A 44 -3.92 -2.87 -6.88
C ILE A 44 -3.61 -1.88 -5.75
N SER A 45 -4.23 -0.70 -5.74
CA SER A 45 -4.06 0.31 -4.68
C SER A 45 -4.43 -0.22 -3.29
N GLY A 46 -5.46 -1.06 -3.16
CA GLY A 46 -5.81 -1.65 -1.87
C GLY A 46 -4.82 -2.69 -1.38
N ILE A 47 -4.18 -3.45 -2.27
CA ILE A 47 -3.06 -4.33 -1.89
C ILE A 47 -1.82 -3.49 -1.61
N TYR A 48 -1.52 -2.50 -2.44
CA TYR A 48 -0.40 -1.58 -2.25
C TYR A 48 -0.47 -0.82 -0.93
N ALA A 49 -1.68 -0.54 -0.45
CA ALA A 49 -1.90 0.05 0.85
C ALA A 49 -1.24 -0.75 1.98
N SER A 50 -0.91 -2.03 1.81
CA SER A 50 -0.18 -2.85 2.78
C SER A 50 1.33 -2.94 2.56
N VAL A 51 1.83 -2.49 1.40
CA VAL A 51 3.27 -2.27 1.23
C VAL A 51 3.65 -1.25 2.27
N ILE A 52 4.66 -1.56 3.08
CA ILE A 52 5.09 -0.71 4.19
C ILE A 52 5.45 0.67 3.64
N GLY A 53 4.50 1.60 3.70
CA GLY A 53 4.72 3.00 3.99
C GLY A 53 4.74 3.10 5.50
N GLY A 54 5.82 3.60 6.09
CA GLY A 54 5.88 3.87 7.53
C GLY A 54 4.64 4.65 7.95
N GLY A 55 3.81 4.07 8.82
CA GLY A 55 2.49 4.60 9.14
C GLY A 55 1.56 3.55 9.73
N GLY A 56 2.08 2.74 10.65
CA GLY A 56 1.31 2.39 11.84
C GLY A 56 1.72 3.40 12.90
N GLY A 57 0.76 4.03 13.58
CA GLY A 57 1.01 5.03 14.60
C GLY A 57 2.02 4.51 15.63
N GLY A 58 3.14 5.23 15.76
CA GLY A 58 4.18 4.96 16.75
C GLY A 58 5.42 4.29 16.18
N GLY A 59 6.49 5.06 15.97
CA GLY A 59 7.87 4.60 16.13
C GLY A 59 8.24 3.23 15.54
N GLY A 60 8.01 3.00 14.25
CA GLY A 60 8.39 1.77 13.55
C GLY A 60 9.25 1.98 12.30
N GLY A 61 9.88 3.15 12.15
CA GLY A 61 10.94 3.33 11.15
C GLY A 61 12.17 2.48 11.49
N ALA A 62 13.11 2.33 10.56
CA ALA A 62 14.39 1.66 10.80
C ALA A 62 15.07 2.08 12.13
N GLY A 63 14.85 3.33 12.57
CA GLY A 63 15.32 3.85 13.86
C GLY A 63 14.79 3.14 15.12
N ALA A 64 13.62 2.50 15.07
CA ALA A 64 13.08 1.72 16.20
C ALA A 64 13.65 0.29 16.27
N LEU A 65 14.12 -0.24 15.14
CA LEU A 65 14.81 -1.52 15.05
C LEU A 65 16.29 -1.42 15.46
N THR A 66 16.86 -0.21 15.42
CA THR A 66 18.27 0.06 15.76
C THR A 66 18.47 0.63 17.18
N SER A 67 17.40 0.95 17.93
CA SER A 67 17.53 1.52 19.29
C SER A 67 17.77 0.49 20.39
N SER A 68 17.54 -0.79 20.11
CA SER A 68 17.96 -1.89 20.96
C SER A 68 19.44 -2.17 20.67
N GLY A 69 20.33 -2.02 21.64
CA GLY A 69 21.76 -2.31 21.49
C GLY A 69 22.04 -3.81 21.32
N VAL A 70 21.62 -4.40 20.20
CA VAL A 70 21.61 -5.86 19.98
C VAL A 70 22.86 -6.30 19.22
N SER A 71 23.50 -7.36 19.73
CA SER A 71 24.66 -8.04 19.16
C SER A 71 24.32 -9.05 18.04
N SER A 72 23.04 -9.20 17.70
CA SER A 72 22.53 -10.13 16.68
C SER A 72 22.04 -9.35 15.45
N PRO A 73 22.44 -9.75 14.22
CA PRO A 73 21.89 -9.17 13.00
C PRO A 73 20.42 -9.57 12.79
N PHE A 74 19.95 -10.63 13.46
CA PHE A 74 18.55 -11.07 13.44
C PHE A 74 17.80 -10.46 14.63
N GLN A 75 16.66 -9.82 14.34
CA GLN A 75 15.74 -9.30 15.34
C GLN A 75 14.35 -9.89 15.12
N LEU A 76 13.75 -10.38 16.20
CA LEU A 76 12.34 -10.73 16.21
C LEU A 76 11.51 -9.44 16.30
N LEU A 77 10.71 -9.19 15.28
CA LEU A 77 9.78 -8.06 15.23
C LEU A 77 8.39 -8.55 15.64
N GLU A 78 7.99 -8.25 16.87
CA GLU A 78 6.63 -8.46 17.37
C GLU A 78 6.14 -7.15 17.99
N GLN A 79 5.38 -6.38 17.23
CA GLN A 79 4.90 -5.05 17.64
C GLN A 79 3.48 -4.81 17.16
N THR A 80 2.67 -4.18 18.00
CA THR A 80 1.31 -3.72 17.66
C THR A 80 1.23 -2.21 17.74
N TYR A 81 0.66 -1.61 16.69
CA TYR A 81 0.52 -0.18 16.49
C TYR A 81 -0.95 0.19 16.30
N PRO A 82 -1.46 1.26 16.94
CA PRO A 82 -2.74 1.84 16.58
C PRO A 82 -2.66 2.48 15.18
N CYS A 83 -3.74 2.42 14.41
CA CYS A 83 -3.86 3.18 13.16
C CYS A 83 -4.59 4.52 13.45
N LYS A 84 -4.18 5.66 12.89
CA LYS A 84 -4.76 6.99 13.24
C LYS A 84 -6.27 7.04 13.19
N LYS A 85 -6.88 6.43 12.17
CA LYS A 85 -8.34 6.49 11.99
C LYS A 85 -9.08 5.33 12.66
N GLY A 86 -8.39 4.52 13.46
CA GLY A 86 -8.95 3.43 14.24
C GLY A 86 -8.43 2.05 13.82
N GLY A 87 -8.63 1.06 14.70
CA GLY A 87 -8.13 -0.30 14.54
C GLY A 87 -6.66 -0.46 14.91
N THR A 88 -6.12 -1.65 14.63
CA THR A 88 -4.72 -1.98 14.94
C THR A 88 -4.02 -2.64 13.78
N PHE A 89 -2.71 -2.45 13.75
CA PHE A 89 -1.78 -3.07 12.83
C PHE A 89 -0.68 -3.75 13.65
N GLU A 90 -0.46 -5.03 13.41
CA GLU A 90 0.55 -5.82 14.09
C GLU A 90 1.56 -6.37 13.08
N ILE A 91 2.84 -6.35 13.43
CA ILE A 91 3.92 -6.96 12.67
C ILE A 91 4.54 -8.07 13.51
N LYS A 92 4.68 -9.25 12.92
CA LYS A 92 5.19 -10.49 13.53
C LYS A 92 6.12 -11.24 12.60
N GLY A 93 7.39 -11.35 12.93
CA GLY A 93 8.31 -12.24 12.23
C GLY A 93 9.77 -11.82 12.35
N ASP A 94 10.62 -12.50 11.59
CA ASP A 94 12.06 -12.27 11.62
C ASP A 94 12.48 -11.20 10.61
N VAL A 95 13.26 -10.25 11.09
CA VAL A 95 13.96 -9.28 10.24
C VAL A 95 15.46 -9.39 10.44
N GLU A 96 16.20 -9.20 9.35
CA GLU A 96 17.65 -9.12 9.37
C GLU A 96 18.10 -7.69 9.06
N ILE A 97 18.93 -7.13 9.93
CA ILE A 97 19.56 -5.83 9.74
C ILE A 97 20.93 -6.08 9.09
N VAL A 98 20.97 -6.04 7.76
CA VAL A 98 22.18 -6.26 6.97
C VAL A 98 23.12 -5.04 7.06
N ALA A 99 22.54 -3.84 7.12
CA ALA A 99 23.24 -2.59 7.33
C ALA A 99 22.32 -1.60 8.05
N LEU A 100 22.87 -0.50 8.57
CA LEU A 100 22.08 0.59 9.20
C LEU A 100 20.98 1.13 8.26
N THR A 101 21.15 0.94 6.96
CA THR A 101 20.26 1.41 5.90
C THR A 101 19.46 0.30 5.23
N THR A 102 19.72 -0.97 5.54
CA THR A 102 19.19 -2.12 4.80
C THR A 102 18.57 -3.14 5.74
N ILE A 103 17.29 -3.43 5.49
CA ILE A 103 16.49 -4.39 6.26
C ILE A 103 15.98 -5.46 5.29
N VAL A 104 16.14 -6.72 5.68
CA VAL A 104 15.57 -7.88 4.98
C VAL A 104 14.42 -8.46 5.83
N TYR A 105 13.29 -8.70 5.19
CA TYR A 105 12.09 -9.28 5.76
C TYR A 105 11.99 -10.74 5.31
N ASN A 106 11.93 -11.68 6.27
CA ASN A 106 11.87 -13.11 6.01
C ASN A 106 10.58 -13.69 6.61
N GLY A 107 9.52 -13.77 5.80
CA GLY A 107 8.24 -14.32 6.24
C GLY A 107 7.56 -13.51 7.36
N VAL A 108 7.59 -12.18 7.26
CA VAL A 108 6.98 -11.28 8.25
C VAL A 108 5.47 -11.19 8.03
N ASN A 109 4.70 -11.56 9.06
CA ASN A 109 3.26 -11.37 9.07
C ASN A 109 2.90 -9.94 9.42
N GLN A 110 1.99 -9.38 8.64
CA GLN A 110 1.31 -8.12 8.87
C GLN A 110 -0.16 -8.39 9.11
N ILE A 111 -0.64 -8.09 10.31
CA ILE A 111 -1.99 -8.42 10.75
C ILE A 111 -2.75 -7.11 10.94
N TYR A 112 -3.80 -6.93 10.15
CA TYR A 112 -4.64 -5.75 10.16
C TYR A 112 -5.98 -6.08 10.80
N ASN A 113 -6.33 -5.36 11.86
CA ASN A 113 -7.61 -5.48 12.56
C ASN A 113 -8.35 -4.15 12.43
N SER A 114 -9.15 -4.03 11.37
CA SER A 114 -9.91 -2.82 11.01
C SER A 114 -9.05 -1.56 11.02
N CYS A 115 -7.80 -1.69 10.58
CA CYS A 115 -6.83 -0.60 10.54
C CYS A 115 -7.25 0.40 9.48
N SER A 116 -7.66 1.60 9.90
CA SER A 116 -8.07 2.67 9.00
C SER A 116 -6.93 3.69 8.83
N ARG A 117 -6.56 3.96 7.58
CA ARG A 117 -5.52 4.93 7.23
C ARG A 117 -5.74 5.54 5.85
N THR A 118 -5.13 6.70 5.62
CA THR A 118 -5.14 7.38 4.32
C THR A 118 -3.96 6.91 3.49
N MET A 119 -4.23 6.39 2.28
CA MET A 119 -3.21 5.83 1.40
C MET A 119 -3.28 6.40 -0.01
N PRO A 120 -2.15 6.50 -0.72
CA PRO A 120 -2.14 6.93 -2.11
C PRO A 120 -2.88 5.92 -3.00
N VAL A 121 -3.59 6.44 -3.99
CA VAL A 121 -4.14 5.63 -5.07
C VAL A 121 -3.09 5.50 -6.17
N LEU A 122 -2.72 4.27 -6.52
CA LEU A 122 -1.83 4.01 -7.63
C LEU A 122 -2.51 4.38 -8.95
N GLY A 123 -1.83 5.17 -9.77
CA GLY A 123 -2.32 5.67 -11.06
C GLY A 123 -1.34 6.67 -11.68
N THR A 124 -1.48 6.97 -12.98
CA THR A 124 -0.56 7.91 -13.65
C THR A 124 -0.90 9.35 -13.27
N GLY A 125 -0.07 9.96 -12.41
CA GLY A 125 -0.07 11.40 -12.15
C GLY A 125 -1.05 11.92 -11.09
N THR A 126 -1.74 11.05 -10.36
CA THR A 126 -2.69 11.47 -9.32
C THR A 126 -2.04 11.68 -7.96
N THR A 127 -2.31 12.84 -7.36
CA THR A 127 -1.99 13.19 -5.96
C THR A 127 -3.06 12.75 -4.96
N SER A 128 -4.00 11.91 -5.40
CA SER A 128 -5.17 11.53 -4.62
C SER A 128 -4.83 10.45 -3.60
N SER A 129 -5.17 10.71 -2.36
CA SER A 129 -5.17 9.72 -1.29
C SER A 129 -6.60 9.47 -0.81
N VAL A 130 -6.89 8.23 -0.43
CA VAL A 130 -8.23 7.83 0.06
C VAL A 130 -8.10 7.07 1.37
N ASP A 131 -9.17 7.11 2.15
CA ASP A 131 -9.25 6.33 3.38
C ASP A 131 -9.53 4.86 3.06
N MET A 132 -8.72 3.99 3.66
CA MET A 132 -8.80 2.54 3.50
C MET A 132 -8.84 1.90 4.88
N THR A 133 -9.87 1.11 5.12
CA THR A 133 -10.01 0.23 6.27
C THR A 133 -9.58 -1.17 5.87
N ILE A 134 -8.47 -1.61 6.43
CA ILE A 134 -7.79 -2.85 6.07
C ILE A 134 -8.08 -3.93 7.12
N ASN A 135 -8.38 -5.15 6.69
CA ASN A 135 -8.42 -6.33 7.55
C ASN A 135 -7.71 -7.52 6.91
N GLY A 136 -7.19 -8.42 7.75
CA GLY A 136 -6.62 -9.70 7.34
C GLY A 136 -5.12 -9.78 7.58
N THR A 137 -4.51 -10.85 7.09
CA THR A 137 -3.08 -11.12 7.30
C THR A 137 -2.35 -11.15 5.96
N ILE A 138 -1.22 -10.47 5.90
CA ILE A 138 -0.30 -10.51 4.76
C ILE A 138 1.02 -11.09 5.22
N LEU A 139 1.53 -12.04 4.45
CA LEU A 139 2.90 -12.51 4.58
C LEU A 139 3.79 -11.68 3.65
N MET A 140 4.85 -11.11 4.20
CA MET A 140 5.81 -10.27 3.50
C MET A 140 7.21 -10.89 3.52
N ASP A 141 7.85 -10.86 2.35
CA ASP A 141 9.28 -11.07 2.21
C ASP A 141 9.87 -9.96 1.36
N GLY A 142 11.15 -9.67 1.55
CA GLY A 142 11.82 -8.71 0.70
C GLY A 142 12.95 -7.98 1.36
N GLU A 143 13.38 -6.91 0.71
CA GLU A 143 14.47 -6.07 1.18
C GLU A 143 14.09 -4.60 0.98
N SER A 144 14.45 -3.76 1.94
CA SER A 144 14.36 -2.32 1.84
C SER A 144 15.72 -1.71 2.14
N THR A 145 16.16 -0.81 1.26
CA THR A 145 17.36 0.01 1.44
C THR A 145 16.98 1.49 1.42
N THR A 146 17.43 2.23 2.43
CA THR A 146 17.12 3.66 2.62
C THR A 146 18.39 4.50 2.67
N THR A 147 18.46 5.57 1.90
CA THR A 147 19.52 6.58 1.96
C THR A 147 18.94 7.89 2.49
N VAL A 148 19.50 8.44 3.56
CA VAL A 148 19.06 9.73 4.10
C VAL A 148 19.53 10.86 3.20
N ASP A 149 18.64 11.78 2.83
CA ASP A 149 18.99 12.92 2.00
C ASP A 149 19.81 13.96 2.81
N PRO A 150 20.78 14.69 2.22
CA PRO A 150 21.67 15.60 2.95
C PRO A 150 20.97 16.75 3.69
N ASP A 151 19.80 17.17 3.23
CA ASP A 151 18.99 18.24 3.82
C ASP A 151 17.90 17.71 4.78
N SER A 152 17.94 16.41 5.08
CA SER A 152 17.08 15.75 6.06
C SER A 152 17.33 16.30 7.46
N THR A 153 16.26 16.47 8.23
CA THR A 153 16.33 16.91 9.63
C THR A 153 15.50 16.00 10.52
N LEU A 154 15.70 16.05 11.84
CA LEU A 154 14.88 15.29 12.79
C LEU A 154 13.39 15.71 12.76
N GLN A 155 13.07 16.95 12.38
CA GLN A 155 11.68 17.41 12.29
C GLN A 155 11.08 17.13 10.92
N ASN A 156 11.92 17.13 9.88
CA ASN A 156 11.51 16.89 8.51
C ASN A 156 12.46 15.87 7.86
N PRO A 157 12.33 14.57 8.18
CA PRO A 157 13.23 13.56 7.63
C PRO A 157 12.94 13.37 6.15
N LYS A 158 14.01 13.26 5.37
CA LYS A 158 13.98 13.01 3.93
C LYS A 158 14.88 11.85 3.59
N PHE A 159 14.40 10.97 2.74
CA PHE A 159 15.16 9.80 2.33
C PHE A 159 14.74 9.28 0.96
N THR A 160 15.69 8.62 0.32
CA THR A 160 15.50 7.84 -0.89
C THR A 160 15.44 6.37 -0.54
N MET A 161 14.43 5.65 -1.04
CA MET A 161 14.23 4.24 -0.74
C MET A 161 14.21 3.40 -2.01
N ASN A 162 14.85 2.25 -1.94
CA ASN A 162 14.69 1.14 -2.87
C ASN A 162 14.09 -0.03 -2.10
N GLN A 163 13.10 -0.70 -2.67
CA GLN A 163 12.44 -1.82 -2.01
C GLN A 163 11.99 -2.86 -3.02
N VAL A 164 12.17 -4.13 -2.69
CA VAL A 164 11.47 -5.26 -3.32
C VAL A 164 10.69 -5.94 -2.21
N ALA A 165 9.37 -6.00 -2.34
CA ALA A 165 8.49 -6.60 -1.34
C ALA A 165 7.50 -7.56 -2.01
N ARG A 166 7.57 -8.84 -1.67
CA ARG A 166 6.60 -9.87 -2.07
C ARG A 166 5.54 -10.01 -0.98
N LEU A 167 4.29 -9.76 -1.34
CA LEU A 167 3.13 -9.82 -0.47
C LEU A 167 2.23 -10.98 -0.87
N ARG A 168 1.83 -11.77 0.12
CA ARG A 168 0.96 -12.93 -0.07
C ARG A 168 -0.17 -12.92 0.94
N SER A 169 -1.40 -13.17 0.48
CA SER A 169 -2.54 -13.33 1.37
C SER A 169 -3.67 -14.10 0.71
N SER A 170 -4.48 -14.74 1.55
CA SER A 170 -5.75 -15.37 1.20
C SER A 170 -6.93 -14.86 2.04
N SER A 171 -6.72 -13.85 2.91
CA SER A 171 -7.72 -13.35 3.88
C SER A 171 -7.86 -11.83 3.90
N TYR A 172 -7.22 -11.15 2.96
CA TYR A 172 -7.11 -9.70 2.95
C TYR A 172 -8.37 -9.03 2.41
N THR A 173 -8.82 -8.00 3.12
CA THR A 173 -9.96 -7.18 2.72
C THR A 173 -9.66 -5.70 2.88
N VAL A 174 -10.21 -4.87 2.00
CA VAL A 174 -10.12 -3.41 2.08
C VAL A 174 -11.48 -2.81 1.84
N ASN A 175 -11.93 -1.95 2.75
CA ASN A 175 -13.25 -1.30 2.69
C ASN A 175 -14.40 -2.31 2.48
N GLY A 176 -14.28 -3.50 3.08
CA GLY A 176 -15.25 -4.59 2.95
C GLY A 176 -15.16 -5.42 1.66
N PHE A 177 -14.31 -5.04 0.70
CA PHE A 177 -14.01 -5.85 -0.48
C PHE A 177 -13.00 -6.95 -0.12
N THR A 178 -13.36 -8.21 -0.38
CA THR A 178 -12.48 -9.36 -0.20
C THR A 178 -11.64 -9.62 -1.44
N TYR A 179 -10.33 -9.56 -1.30
CA TYR A 179 -9.43 -9.90 -2.39
C TYR A 179 -9.40 -11.42 -2.61
N PRO A 180 -9.34 -11.89 -3.87
CA PRO A 180 -8.86 -13.23 -4.17
C PRO A 180 -7.48 -13.46 -3.55
N THR A 181 -7.09 -14.73 -3.39
CA THR A 181 -5.71 -15.04 -2.97
C THR A 181 -4.73 -14.39 -3.93
N PHE A 182 -3.73 -13.69 -3.41
CA PHE A 182 -2.74 -12.99 -4.24
C PHE A 182 -1.32 -13.31 -3.80
N ASP A 183 -0.41 -13.16 -4.76
CA ASP A 183 1.02 -13.24 -4.60
C ASP A 183 1.65 -12.19 -5.52
N LEU A 184 1.96 -11.02 -4.96
CA LEU A 184 2.42 -9.86 -5.72
C LEU A 184 3.77 -9.38 -5.20
N THR A 185 4.68 -9.11 -6.12
CA THR A 185 5.95 -8.44 -5.84
C THR A 185 5.87 -6.99 -6.29
N PHE A 186 6.12 -6.09 -5.34
CA PHE A 186 6.23 -4.66 -5.54
C PHE A 186 7.70 -4.27 -5.56
N THR A 187 8.15 -3.63 -6.63
CA THR A 187 9.50 -3.10 -6.76
C THR A 187 9.43 -1.58 -6.84
N ARG A 188 10.04 -0.91 -5.86
CA ARG A 188 10.12 0.53 -5.71
C ARG A 188 11.57 0.93 -5.92
N THR A 189 11.81 1.83 -6.88
CA THR A 189 13.17 2.26 -7.22
C THR A 189 13.28 3.78 -7.10
N ASN A 190 14.28 4.24 -6.35
CA ASN A 190 14.56 5.65 -6.10
C ASN A 190 13.34 6.44 -5.58
N SER A 191 12.51 5.79 -4.76
CA SER A 191 11.34 6.42 -4.13
C SER A 191 11.79 7.54 -3.23
N LYS A 192 11.34 8.77 -3.51
CA LYS A 192 11.60 9.93 -2.67
C LYS A 192 10.52 10.03 -1.62
N VAL A 193 10.91 10.02 -0.35
CA VAL A 193 9.99 10.13 0.78
C VAL A 193 10.45 11.28 1.68
N SER A 194 9.51 12.12 2.06
CA SER A 194 9.72 13.16 3.07
C SER A 194 8.60 13.14 4.08
N ILE A 195 8.93 13.19 5.36
CA ILE A 195 7.95 13.40 6.43
C ILE A 195 8.09 14.84 6.89
N GLU A 196 6.98 15.57 7.00
CA GLU A 196 6.94 16.91 7.57
C GLU A 196 6.31 16.86 8.96
N ASN A 197 6.78 17.71 9.88
CA ASN A 197 6.24 17.85 11.25
C ASN A 197 6.32 16.56 12.08
N MET A 198 7.42 15.80 11.98
CA MET A 198 7.56 14.54 12.74
C MET A 198 7.49 14.73 14.27
N GLY A 199 7.80 15.93 14.77
CA GLY A 199 7.63 16.28 16.19
C GLY A 199 6.19 16.46 16.67
N ASP A 200 5.22 16.57 15.76
CA ASP A 200 3.78 16.65 16.05
C ASP A 200 3.06 15.56 15.26
N ILE A 201 2.93 14.38 15.86
CA ILE A 201 2.43 13.16 15.20
C ILE A 201 1.04 13.34 14.58
N GLU A 202 0.22 14.23 15.15
CA GLU A 202 -1.12 14.54 14.66
C GLU A 202 -1.08 15.34 13.35
N LYS A 203 -0.06 16.20 13.19
CA LYS A 203 0.17 17.04 12.01
C LYS A 203 1.22 16.46 11.05
N ALA A 204 1.79 15.31 11.37
CA ALA A 204 2.81 14.70 10.55
C ALA A 204 2.22 14.27 9.21
N THR A 205 2.87 14.66 8.12
CA THR A 205 2.46 14.28 6.75
C THR A 205 3.61 13.62 6.02
N ILE A 206 3.30 12.60 5.22
CA ILE A 206 4.23 11.94 4.32
C ILE A 206 3.99 12.48 2.93
N SER A 207 5.06 12.86 2.24
CA SER A 207 5.07 13.03 0.79
C SER A 207 5.92 11.93 0.17
N VAL A 208 5.40 11.29 -0.87
CA VAL A 208 6.08 10.26 -1.64
C VAL A 208 6.07 10.63 -3.12
N SER A 209 7.17 10.36 -3.82
CA SER A 209 7.24 10.40 -5.27
C SER A 209 8.03 9.20 -5.76
N GLU A 210 7.39 8.33 -6.54
CA GLU A 210 7.98 7.05 -6.90
C GLU A 210 7.43 6.42 -8.17
N THR A 211 8.16 5.43 -8.66
CA THR A 211 7.71 4.47 -9.67
C THR A 211 7.72 3.08 -9.06
N VAL A 212 6.59 2.38 -9.19
CA VAL A 212 6.35 1.05 -8.63
C VAL A 212 6.05 0.07 -9.75
N LEU A 213 6.87 -0.97 -9.88
CA LEU A 213 6.57 -2.14 -10.70
C LEU A 213 5.84 -3.18 -9.84
N VAL A 214 4.72 -3.69 -10.34
CA VAL A 214 3.91 -4.71 -9.69
C VAL A 214 3.83 -5.93 -10.58
N VAL A 215 4.31 -7.07 -10.09
CA VAL A 215 4.30 -8.35 -10.82
C VAL A 215 3.76 -9.47 -9.95
N GLY A 216 3.01 -10.41 -10.51
CA GLY A 216 2.54 -11.61 -9.79
C GLY A 216 1.12 -11.99 -10.16
N THR A 217 0.34 -12.48 -9.20
CA THR A 217 -1.05 -12.92 -9.43
C THR A 217 -2.05 -12.40 -8.40
N ILE A 218 -3.29 -12.23 -8.86
CA ILE A 218 -4.48 -12.04 -8.03
C ILE A 218 -5.53 -13.04 -8.52
N GLY A 219 -5.84 -14.04 -7.69
CA GLY A 219 -6.62 -15.20 -8.12
C GLY A 219 -5.90 -15.92 -9.27
N GLU A 220 -6.56 -16.04 -10.41
CA GLU A 220 -6.00 -16.64 -11.63
C GLU A 220 -5.39 -15.60 -12.59
N GLU A 221 -5.54 -14.30 -12.30
CA GLU A 221 -5.08 -13.23 -13.17
C GLU A 221 -3.61 -12.89 -12.93
N VAL A 222 -2.85 -12.70 -14.01
CA VAL A 222 -1.45 -12.27 -13.97
C VAL A 222 -1.39 -10.74 -14.02
N VAL A 223 -0.64 -10.16 -13.09
CA VAL A 223 -0.37 -8.72 -13.00
C VAL A 223 1.06 -8.46 -13.46
N ASN A 224 1.22 -7.47 -14.34
CA ASN A 224 2.51 -6.89 -14.72
C ASN A 224 2.30 -5.44 -15.14
N SER A 225 2.38 -4.52 -14.19
CA SER A 225 2.02 -3.11 -14.38
C SER A 225 3.02 -2.20 -13.68
N THR A 226 3.25 -1.02 -14.25
CA THR A 226 4.09 0.02 -13.66
C THR A 226 3.24 1.26 -13.34
N PHE A 227 3.41 1.81 -12.14
CA PHE A 227 2.68 2.98 -11.65
C PHE A 227 3.67 4.06 -11.24
N THR A 228 3.53 5.26 -11.80
CA THR A 228 4.33 6.43 -11.42
C THR A 228 3.42 7.49 -10.85
N TYR A 229 3.69 7.91 -9.62
CA TYR A 229 2.84 8.84 -8.90
C TYR A 229 3.61 9.67 -7.87
N SER A 230 2.98 10.76 -7.45
CA SER A 230 3.40 11.55 -6.29
C SER A 230 2.18 11.82 -5.42
N ALA A 231 2.30 11.67 -4.11
CA ALA A 231 1.19 11.85 -3.18
C ALA A 231 1.65 12.49 -1.87
N LYS A 232 0.72 13.17 -1.18
CA LYS A 232 0.89 13.66 0.18
C LYS A 232 -0.29 13.22 1.03
N TYR A 233 -0.03 12.59 2.17
CA TYR A 233 -1.05 12.04 3.06
C TYR A 233 -0.57 12.05 4.51
N ASP A 234 -1.48 11.77 5.44
CA ASP A 234 -1.20 11.73 6.86
C ASP A 234 -0.21 10.61 7.22
N ALA A 235 0.79 10.91 8.05
CA ALA A 235 1.91 9.99 8.31
C ALA A 235 1.56 8.80 9.22
N PHE A 236 0.66 9.04 10.16
CA PHE A 236 0.28 8.10 11.22
C PHE A 236 -1.21 8.05 11.31
#